data_AF-I0A1L4-F1
#
_entry.id   AF-I0A1L4-F1
#
_cell.length_a   1.000
_cell.length_b   1.000
_cell.length_c   1.000
_cell.angle_alpha   90.00
_cell.angle_beta   90.00
_cell.angle_gamma   90.00
#
_symmetry.space_group_name_H-M   'P 1'
#
loop_
_entity.id
_entity.type
_entity.pdbx_description
1 polymer ?
#
loop_
_entity_poly.entity_id
_entity_poly.type
_entity_poly.pdbx_seq_one_letter_code
_entity_poly.pdbx_strand_id
1 'polypeptide(L)' 'MVASWWTQISVNPLLIGVSVSPERYTYKLLKKSSTFAINFLVVKYIKKLWIIGEVSERLSKSKFF' A
#
# COMPACT_ATOMS: atom_id res chain seq x y z
N MET A 1 -0.06 -3.45 -1.00
CA MET A 1 -0.72 -3.53 0.33
C MET A 1 -1.85 -2.53 0.34
N VAL A 2 -2.95 -2.82 1.03
CA VAL A 2 -4.01 -1.83 1.31
C VAL A 2 -3.62 -1.10 2.59
N ALA A 3 -3.57 0.23 2.56
CA ALA A 3 -3.28 1.06 3.72
C ALA A 3 -4.46 2.01 3.96
N SER A 4 -5.17 1.83 5.08
CA SER A 4 -6.19 2.79 5.53
C SER A 4 -5.56 4.01 6.21
N TRP A 5 -4.39 3.85 6.82
CA TRP A 5 -3.68 4.91 7.54
C TRP A 5 -2.74 5.68 6.62
N TRP A 6 -3.34 6.46 5.73
CA TRP A 6 -2.64 7.46 4.94
C TRP A 6 -3.30 8.82 5.15
N THR A 7 -2.55 9.89 4.98
CA THR A 7 -3.06 11.26 5.09
C THR A 7 -2.27 12.22 4.23
N GLN A 8 -2.93 13.27 3.75
CA GLN A 8 -2.26 14.39 3.13
C GLN A 8 -1.60 15.25 4.21
N ILE A 9 -0.30 15.51 4.07
CA ILE A 9 0.49 16.31 5.01
C ILE A 9 0.56 17.77 4.56
N SER A 10 0.67 18.00 3.25
CA SER A 10 0.70 19.34 2.67
C SER A 10 0.04 19.37 1.30
N VAL A 11 -0.62 20.48 0.99
CA VAL A 11 -1.19 20.77 -0.34
C VAL A 11 -0.09 21.26 -1.29
N ASN A 12 0.78 22.15 -0.80
CA ASN A 12 1.85 22.75 -1.59
C ASN A 12 3.10 22.94 -0.71
N PRO A 13 4.21 22.20 -0.95
CA PRO A 13 4.31 21.12 -1.94
C PRO A 13 3.42 19.93 -1.58
N LEU A 14 3.00 19.13 -2.56
CA LEU A 14 2.18 17.94 -2.32
C LEU A 14 2.98 16.91 -1.50
N LEU A 15 2.55 16.68 -0.25
CA LEU A 15 3.16 15.69 0.64
C LEU A 15 2.08 14.74 1.15
N ILE A 16 2.36 13.43 1.09
CA ILE A 16 1.45 12.39 1.56
C ILE A 16 2.21 11.46 2.52
N GLY A 17 1.62 11.21 3.68
CA GLY A 17 2.11 10.27 4.67
C GLY A 17 1.34 8.96 4.61
N VAL A 18 2.04 7.85 4.82
CA VAL A 18 1.44 6.52 5.00
C VAL A 18 2.10 5.85 6.20
N SER A 19 1.30 5.31 7.11
CA SER A 19 1.80 4.49 8.21
C SER A 19 1.88 3.03 7.80
N VAL A 20 3.05 2.41 7.96
CA VAL A 20 3.31 1.02 7.59
C VAL A 20 4.04 0.33 8.74
N SER A 21 3.46 -0.77 9.26
CA SER A 21 4.10 -1.47 10.37
C SER A 21 5.39 -2.19 9.92
N PRO A 22 6.46 -2.21 10.76
CA PRO A 22 7.74 -2.81 10.41
C PRO A 22 7.69 -4.31 10.06
N GLU A 23 6.68 -5.02 10.57
CA GLU A 23 6.46 -6.45 10.32
C GLU A 23 5.99 -6.73 8.89
N ARG A 24 5.43 -5.72 8.20
CA ARG A 24 4.91 -5.87 6.84
C ARG A 24 6.05 -5.98 5.83
N TYR A 25 5.90 -6.88 4.86
CA TYR A 25 6.85 -7.00 3.76
C TYR A 25 7.02 -5.68 2.98
N THR A 26 5.93 -4.90 2.84
CA THR A 26 5.96 -3.57 2.23
C THR A 26 6.93 -2.61 2.93
N TYR A 27 7.08 -2.67 4.26
CA TYR A 27 8.06 -1.83 4.97
C TYR A 27 9.50 -2.11 4.50
N LYS A 28 9.84 -3.39 4.30
CA LYS A 28 11.16 -3.79 3.79
C LYS A 28 11.39 -3.32 2.35
N LEU A 29 10.34 -3.32 1.52
CA LEU A 29 10.41 -2.79 0.15
C LEU A 29 10.63 -1.27 0.16
N LEU A 30 9.88 -0.53 0.97
CA LEU A 30 10.00 0.92 1.10
C LEU A 30 11.41 1.35 1.53
N LYS A 31 12.02 0.62 2.46
CA LYS A 31 13.41 0.87 2.89
C LYS A 31 14.45 0.61 1.80
N LYS A 32 14.14 -0.23 0.81
CA LYS A 32 15.05 -0.55 -0.30
C LYS A 32 14.86 0.38 -1.50
N SER A 33 13.61 0.74 -1.83
CA SER A 33 13.31 1.56 -3.00
C SER A 33 13.37 3.06 -2.73
N SER A 34 13.16 3.50 -1.48
CA SER A 34 12.98 4.91 -1.11
C SER A 34 11.84 5.63 -1.85
N THR A 35 11.01 4.89 -2.58
CA THR A 35 9.91 5.40 -3.39
C THR A 35 8.69 4.49 -3.26
N PHE A 36 7.51 5.08 -3.41
CA PHE A 36 6.24 4.36 -3.44
C PHE A 36 5.20 5.10 -4.28
N ALA A 37 4.13 4.39 -4.64
CA ALA A 37 2.96 4.95 -5.30
C ALA A 37 1.70 4.66 -4.48
N ILE A 38 0.77 5.62 -4.46
CA ILE A 38 -0.56 5.46 -3.89
C ILE A 38 -1.55 5.27 -5.03
N ASN A 39 -2.39 4.24 -4.92
CA ASN A 39 -3.42 3.94 -5.90
C ASN A 39 -4.78 3.98 -5.21
N PHE A 40 -5.66 4.86 -5.68
CA PHE A 40 -7.06 4.89 -5.23
C PHE A 40 -7.85 3.81 -5.95
N LEU A 41 -8.41 2.88 -5.16
CA LEU A 41 -9.22 1.79 -5.70
C LEU A 41 -10.66 2.24 -5.85
N VAL A 42 -11.22 2.06 -7.05
CA VAL A 42 -12.65 2.22 -7.32
C VAL A 42 -13.44 1.03 -6.75
N VAL A 43 -14.70 1.29 -6.36
CA VAL A 43 -15.58 0.34 -5.65
C VAL A 43 -15.72 -1.01 -6.36
N LYS A 44 -15.61 -1.06 -7.69
CA LYS A 44 -15.64 -2.33 -8.45
C LYS A 44 -14.60 -3.37 -7.99
N TYR A 45 -13.51 -2.93 -7.36
CA TYR A 45 -12.45 -3.81 -6.85
C TYR A 45 -12.61 -4.19 -5.37
N ILE A 46 -13.71 -3.83 -4.71
CA ILE A 46 -13.85 -4.01 -3.26
C ILE A 46 -13.74 -5.48 -2.83
N LYS A 47 -14.21 -6.42 -3.66
CA LYS A 47 -14.06 -7.87 -3.41
C LYS A 47 -12.60 -8.33 -3.41
N LYS A 48 -11.73 -7.69 -4.19
CA LYS A 48 -10.29 -8.02 -4.23
C LYS A 48 -9.51 -7.38 -3.08
N LEU A 49 -10.09 -6.39 -2.39
CA LEU A 49 -9.42 -5.59 -1.35
C LEU A 49 -8.91 -6.46 -0.19
N TRP A 50 -9.69 -7.47 0.18
CA TRP A 50 -9.33 -8.42 1.24
C TRP A 50 -8.03 -9.17 0.91
N ILE A 51 -7.94 -9.77 -0.28
CA ILE A 51 -6.76 -10.51 -0.74
C ILE A 51 -5.54 -9.57 -0.84
N ILE A 52 -5.72 -8.34 -1.36
CA ILE A 52 -4.63 -7.38 -1.53
C ILE A 52 -4.12 -6.84 -0.18
N GLY A 53 -4.99 -6.78 0.83
CA GLY A 53 -4.67 -6.35 2.19
C GLY A 53 -4.00 -7.43 3.03
N GLU A 54 -4.47 -8.67 2.89
CA GLU A 54 -4.11 -9.77 3.79
C GLU A 54 -2.92 -10.59 3.29
N VAL A 55 -2.92 -10.98 2.02
CA VAL A 55 -1.91 -11.90 1.49
C VAL A 55 -0.62 -11.15 1.23
N SER A 56 0.51 -11.60 1.78
CA SER A 56 1.81 -11.03 1.42
C SER A 56 2.22 -11.49 0.02
N GLU A 57 2.69 -10.56 -0.81
CA GLU A 57 3.18 -10.89 -2.17
C GLU A 57 4.32 -11.91 -2.14
N ARG A 58 5.13 -11.91 -1.08
CA ARG A 58 6.16 -12.93 -0.86
C ARG A 58 5.62 -14.36 -0.91
N LEU A 59 4.35 -14.56 -0.55
CA LEU A 59 3.70 -15.88 -0.48
C LEU A 59 2.86 -16.21 -1.72
N SER A 60 2.45 -15.20 -2.49
CA SER A 60 1.67 -15.39 -3.70
C SER A 60 1.96 -14.32 -4.74
N LYS A 61 2.51 -14.75 -5.88
CA LYS A 61 2.76 -13.89 -7.05
C LYS A 61 1.46 -13.51 -7.78
N SER A 62 0.35 -14.22 -7.56
CA SER A 62 -0.95 -13.90 -8.18
C SER A 62 -1.74 -12.82 -7.45
N LYS A 63 -1.15 -12.17 -6.43
CA LYS A 63 -1.85 -11.15 -5.61
C LYS A 63 -2.49 -10.02 -6.43
N PHE A 64 -1.91 -9.69 -7.58
CA PHE A 64 -2.38 -8.61 -8.45
C PHE A 64 -3.10 -9.07 -9.72
N PHE A 65 -3.16 -10.38 -9.98
CA PHE A 65 -3.77 -10.98 -11.18
C PHE A 65 -5.05 -11.74 -10.81
#